data_AF-A0A9P8RN88-F1
#
_entry.id   AF-A0A9P8RN88-F1
#
_cell.length_a   1.000
_cell.length_b   1.000
_cell.length_c   1.000
_cell.angle_alpha   90.00
_cell.angle_beta   90.00
_cell.angle_gamma   90.00
#
_symmetry.space_group_name_H-M   'P 1'
#
loop_
_entity.id
_entity.type
_entity.pdbx_description
1 polymer ?
#
loop_
_entity_poly.entity_id
_entity_poly.type
_entity_poly.pdbx_seq_one_letter_code
_entity_poly.pdbx_strand_id
1 'polypeptide(L)'
;MRFSTILSALSVMVAGASAAPSRNWQPTGGWNSLDYGTFNWDNIPFDNVDWTQVDWNKISFASFPWNRLTSGNYGWWQWQSAFKSFTSFQNVLATPSQVVNGTAPALVTFTGGLRGAKGVFQYGLLSDQNVICWNIAVTGFQGQYQSLARTATHIHQAGVGNNGPPRIVFPNPVLVNVANPLGKRVSVGCQKGPFTTGILRSGVDTGFGFTVRQIERNPTNFFTDIHSSLAVPGAARGQFS
;
A
#
# COMPACT_ATOMS: atom_id res chain seq x y z
N MET A 1 36.57 60.29 24.33
CA MET A 1 36.43 59.09 23.48
C MET A 1 35.10 58.45 23.85
N ARG A 2 34.16 58.37 22.91
CA ARG A 2 32.75 58.03 23.17
C ARG A 2 32.54 56.52 23.14
N PHE A 3 31.90 55.98 24.17
CA PHE A 3 31.43 54.60 24.25
C PHE A 3 30.28 54.36 23.28
N SER A 4 30.30 53.24 22.57
CA SER A 4 29.09 52.66 21.95
C SER A 4 29.28 51.16 21.75
N THR A 5 28.72 50.37 22.66
CA THR A 5 28.57 48.92 22.55
C THR A 5 27.22 48.65 21.92
N ILE A 6 27.21 48.16 20.68
CA ILE A 6 25.99 47.70 20.00
C ILE A 6 25.75 46.24 20.43
N LEU A 7 24.75 46.02 21.29
CA LEU A 7 24.19 44.67 21.51
C LEU A 7 23.30 44.31 20.33
N SER A 8 23.73 43.36 19.52
CA SER A 8 22.87 42.69 18.54
C SER A 8 22.01 41.65 19.25
N ALA A 9 20.71 41.92 19.38
CA ALA A 9 19.73 40.96 19.87
C ALA A 9 19.57 39.83 18.84
N LEU A 10 20.07 38.65 19.17
CA LEU A 10 19.85 37.44 18.39
C LEU A 10 18.45 36.91 18.71
N SER A 11 17.47 37.24 17.87
CA SER A 11 16.12 36.68 17.95
C SER A 11 16.17 35.20 17.58
N VAL A 12 16.24 34.33 18.58
CA VAL A 12 16.02 32.88 18.40
C VAL A 12 14.55 32.70 18.04
N MET A 13 14.27 32.48 16.77
CA MET A 13 12.98 31.95 16.33
C MET A 13 12.91 30.50 16.80
N VAL A 14 12.25 30.28 17.94
CA VAL A 14 11.80 28.95 18.34
C VAL A 14 10.76 28.53 17.29
N ALA A 15 11.18 27.68 16.36
CA ALA A 15 10.26 26.94 15.52
C ALA A 15 9.31 26.18 16.46
N GLY A 16 8.05 26.62 16.52
CA GLY A 16 7.02 25.88 17.21
C GLY A 16 6.99 24.48 16.61
N ALA A 17 7.46 23.49 17.37
CA ALA A 17 7.19 22.10 17.07
C ALA A 17 5.66 21.99 17.01
N SER A 18 5.11 21.83 15.81
CA SER A 18 3.73 21.42 15.66
C SER A 18 3.63 20.07 16.36
N ALA A 19 3.04 20.06 17.56
CA ALA A 19 2.72 18.83 18.25
C ALA A 19 1.93 17.97 17.25
N ALA A 20 2.44 16.77 16.96
CA ALA A 20 1.66 15.81 16.22
C ALA A 20 0.29 15.71 16.92
N PRO A 21 -0.84 15.67 16.18
CA PRO A 21 -2.15 15.58 16.79
C PRO A 21 -2.14 14.44 17.81
N SER A 22 -2.50 14.73 19.05
CA SER A 22 -2.48 13.75 20.13
C SER A 22 -3.45 12.63 19.78
N ARG A 23 -2.93 11.47 19.37
CA ARG A 23 -3.72 10.25 19.18
C ARG A 23 -4.02 9.67 20.55
N ASN A 24 -5.13 10.10 21.15
CA ASN A 24 -5.47 9.84 22.54
C ASN A 24 -6.79 9.08 22.70
N TRP A 25 -7.45 8.72 21.60
CA TRP A 25 -8.66 7.92 21.70
C TRP A 25 -8.31 6.48 22.09
N GLN A 26 -8.99 5.98 23.12
CA GLN A 26 -8.97 4.60 23.55
C GLN A 26 -10.39 4.14 23.90
N PRO A 27 -10.70 2.85 23.74
CA PRO A 27 -11.96 2.29 24.23
C PRO A 27 -12.06 2.45 25.75
N THR A 28 -13.30 2.56 26.26
CA THR A 28 -13.57 2.56 27.70
C THR A 28 -13.00 1.30 28.35
N GLY A 29 -12.14 1.46 29.35
CA GLY A 29 -11.43 0.35 30.01
C GLY A 29 -10.07 -0.01 29.38
N GLY A 30 -9.70 0.64 28.28
CA GLY A 30 -8.43 0.43 27.57
C GLY A 30 -8.45 -0.77 26.62
N TRP A 31 -7.40 -0.91 25.82
CA TRP A 31 -7.34 -1.94 24.77
C TRP A 31 -7.41 -3.37 25.30
N ASN A 32 -6.89 -3.60 26.52
CA ASN A 32 -6.89 -4.92 27.13
C ASN A 32 -8.27 -5.39 27.62
N SER A 33 -9.25 -4.49 27.77
CA SER A 33 -10.60 -4.84 28.24
C SER A 33 -11.58 -5.13 27.09
N LEU A 34 -11.14 -5.00 25.83
CA LEU A 34 -12.01 -5.24 24.68
C LEU A 34 -12.11 -6.73 24.32
N ASP A 35 -13.34 -7.18 24.06
CA ASP A 35 -13.58 -8.34 23.21
C ASP A 35 -13.55 -7.90 21.74
N TYR A 36 -12.39 -8.03 21.14
CA TYR A 36 -12.13 -7.67 19.74
C TYR A 36 -12.99 -8.43 18.72
N GLY A 37 -13.57 -9.58 19.09
CA GLY A 37 -14.44 -10.37 18.21
C GLY A 37 -15.83 -9.77 18.03
N THR A 38 -16.34 -9.09 19.05
CA THR A 38 -17.71 -8.53 19.10
C THR A 38 -17.74 -7.01 19.12
N PHE A 39 -16.57 -6.38 19.19
CA PHE A 39 -16.45 -4.93 19.26
C PHE A 39 -16.99 -4.24 17.99
N ASN A 40 -17.81 -3.20 18.18
CA ASN A 40 -18.32 -2.38 17.09
C ASN A 40 -17.27 -1.34 16.66
N TRP A 41 -16.56 -1.65 15.57
CA TRP A 41 -15.52 -0.81 15.01
C TRP A 41 -16.03 0.45 14.30
N ASP A 42 -17.33 0.57 14.02
CA ASP A 42 -17.84 1.67 13.20
C ASP A 42 -17.74 3.03 13.87
N ASN A 43 -17.75 3.05 15.21
CA ASN A 43 -17.72 4.27 16.02
C ASN A 43 -16.29 4.70 16.41
N ILE A 44 -15.26 4.05 15.87
CA ILE A 44 -13.88 4.43 16.16
C ILE A 44 -13.45 5.62 15.29
N PRO A 45 -12.87 6.68 15.88
CA PRO A 45 -12.19 7.73 15.13
C PRO A 45 -10.78 7.25 14.72
N PHE A 46 -10.69 6.49 13.63
CA PHE A 46 -9.47 5.77 13.20
C PHE A 46 -8.20 6.65 13.11
N ASP A 47 -8.36 7.95 12.80
CA ASP A 47 -7.24 8.88 12.70
C ASP A 47 -6.71 9.35 14.07
N ASN A 48 -7.51 9.23 15.14
CA ASN A 48 -7.21 9.71 16.50
C ASN A 48 -6.83 8.60 17.48
N VAL A 49 -6.67 7.36 17.00
CA VAL A 49 -6.27 6.21 17.80
C VAL A 49 -4.75 6.01 17.78
N ASP A 50 -4.16 5.81 18.96
CA ASP A 50 -2.81 5.26 19.08
C ASP A 50 -2.86 3.74 18.90
N TRP A 51 -2.78 3.33 17.64
CA TRP A 51 -2.85 1.92 17.22
C TRP A 51 -1.64 1.09 17.69
N THR A 52 -0.61 1.69 18.29
CA THR A 52 0.53 0.96 18.87
C THR A 52 0.17 0.23 20.16
N GLN A 53 -0.89 0.65 20.84
CA GLN A 53 -1.35 0.08 22.11
C GLN A 53 -2.38 -1.05 21.93
N VAL A 54 -2.73 -1.35 20.69
CA VAL A 54 -3.70 -2.39 20.34
C VAL A 54 -3.02 -3.76 20.37
N ASP A 55 -3.61 -4.72 21.08
CA ASP A 55 -3.19 -6.12 21.00
C ASP A 55 -3.73 -6.74 19.71
N TRP A 56 -2.96 -6.56 18.65
CA TRP A 56 -3.28 -7.02 17.30
C TRP A 56 -3.53 -8.54 17.22
N ASN A 57 -2.98 -9.35 18.13
CA ASN A 57 -3.20 -10.81 18.12
C ASN A 57 -4.64 -11.22 18.45
N LYS A 58 -5.43 -10.32 19.02
CA LYS A 58 -6.83 -10.57 19.42
C LYS A 58 -7.82 -10.08 18.38
N ILE A 59 -7.39 -9.32 17.38
CA ILE A 59 -8.26 -8.80 16.33
C ILE A 59 -8.61 -9.92 15.35
N SER A 60 -9.90 -10.22 15.21
CA SER A 60 -10.39 -11.07 14.13
C SER A 60 -10.39 -10.29 12.83
N PHE A 61 -9.90 -10.94 11.77
CA PHE A 61 -9.91 -10.37 10.43
C PHE A 61 -11.31 -9.92 9.98
N ALA A 62 -12.32 -10.75 10.23
CA ALA A 62 -13.66 -10.55 9.71
C ALA A 62 -14.42 -9.41 10.40
N SER A 63 -14.03 -9.06 11.64
CA SER A 63 -14.71 -8.01 12.41
C SER A 63 -14.11 -6.63 12.18
N PHE A 64 -12.86 -6.53 11.73
CA PHE A 64 -12.15 -5.25 11.68
C PHE A 64 -12.26 -4.55 10.31
N PRO A 65 -12.61 -3.25 10.26
CA PRO A 65 -12.75 -2.50 9.01
C PRO A 65 -11.38 -1.99 8.54
N TRP A 66 -10.57 -2.90 7.99
CA TRP A 66 -9.18 -2.64 7.56
C TRP A 66 -9.04 -1.47 6.58
N ASN A 67 -10.06 -1.22 5.76
CA ASN A 67 -10.13 -0.11 4.82
C ASN A 67 -10.19 1.28 5.50
N ARG A 68 -10.50 1.34 6.81
CA ARG A 68 -10.53 2.58 7.60
C ARG A 68 -9.21 2.88 8.29
N LEU A 69 -8.22 1.99 8.25
CA LEU A 69 -6.87 2.29 8.74
C LEU A 69 -6.15 3.20 7.76
N THR A 70 -6.26 4.50 8.01
CA THR A 70 -5.56 5.56 7.28
C THR A 70 -4.43 6.12 8.15
N SER A 71 -3.22 5.54 8.11
CA SER A 71 -2.03 6.36 8.45
C SER A 71 -0.68 5.77 8.05
N GLY A 72 0.20 6.66 7.59
CA GLY A 72 1.56 6.38 7.12
C GLY A 72 2.63 6.16 8.19
N ASN A 73 2.27 5.84 9.44
CA ASN A 73 3.22 5.58 10.54
C ASN A 73 3.28 4.12 11.01
N TYR A 74 2.53 3.20 10.41
CA TYR A 74 2.59 1.79 10.82
C TYR A 74 3.56 1.00 9.96
N GLY A 75 4.46 0.30 10.66
CA GLY A 75 5.37 -0.65 10.07
C GLY A 75 4.65 -1.97 9.81
N TRP A 76 5.09 -2.65 8.76
CA TRP A 76 4.69 -4.01 8.39
C TRP A 76 4.67 -5.00 9.58
N TRP A 77 5.47 -4.75 10.61
CA TRP A 77 5.59 -5.56 11.83
C TRP A 77 4.32 -5.59 12.68
N GLN A 78 3.64 -4.45 12.86
CA GLN A 78 2.37 -4.41 13.60
C GLN A 78 1.27 -5.15 12.85
N TRP A 79 1.37 -5.13 11.52
CA TRP A 79 0.47 -5.82 10.61
C TRP A 79 0.71 -7.34 10.64
N GLN A 80 1.96 -7.82 10.56
CA GLN A 80 2.28 -9.25 10.70
C GLN A 80 1.79 -9.84 12.03
N SER A 81 1.92 -9.10 13.13
CA SER A 81 1.45 -9.53 14.45
C SER A 81 -0.07 -9.73 14.51
N ALA A 82 -0.84 -8.99 13.71
CA ALA A 82 -2.30 -9.13 13.63
C ALA A 82 -2.74 -10.41 12.91
N PHE A 83 -1.90 -10.96 12.06
CA PHE A 83 -2.24 -12.07 11.18
C PHE A 83 -1.31 -13.25 11.43
N LYS A 84 -1.54 -13.97 12.55
CA LYS A 84 -0.92 -15.27 12.83
C LYS A 84 -1.24 -16.38 11.80
N SER A 85 -1.97 -16.06 10.73
CA SER A 85 -2.62 -17.03 9.84
C SER A 85 -2.17 -16.92 8.37
N PHE A 86 -1.23 -16.04 8.02
CA PHE A 86 -0.74 -16.01 6.64
C PHE A 86 0.02 -17.29 6.29
N THR A 87 -0.33 -17.90 5.17
CA THR A 87 0.37 -19.05 4.58
C THR A 87 1.71 -18.65 3.99
N SER A 88 1.83 -17.41 3.50
CA SER A 88 3.10 -16.84 3.04
C SER A 88 3.07 -15.32 2.99
N PHE A 89 4.25 -14.72 2.84
CA PHE A 89 4.45 -13.29 2.64
C PHE A 89 5.24 -13.02 1.37
N GLN A 90 4.95 -11.91 0.71
CA GLN A 90 5.66 -11.43 -0.47
C GLN A 90 6.06 -9.98 -0.24
N ASN A 91 7.34 -9.66 -0.40
CA ASN A 91 7.84 -8.29 -0.29
C ASN A 91 8.49 -7.88 -1.60
N VAL A 92 7.84 -6.97 -2.31
CA VAL A 92 8.18 -6.62 -3.68
C VAL A 92 8.61 -5.15 -3.76
N LEU A 93 9.84 -4.94 -4.19
CA LEU A 93 10.37 -3.60 -4.46
C LEU A 93 10.10 -3.24 -5.92
N ALA A 94 9.25 -2.24 -6.12
CA ALA A 94 8.92 -1.74 -7.44
C ALA A 94 9.74 -0.47 -7.77
N THR A 95 10.33 -0.45 -8.95
CA THR A 95 11.10 0.69 -9.44
C THR A 95 10.76 1.02 -10.89
N PRO A 96 11.11 2.21 -11.39
CA PRO A 96 10.86 2.58 -12.78
C PRO A 96 11.69 1.71 -13.74
N SER A 97 12.86 1.24 -13.31
CA SER A 97 13.78 0.47 -14.15
C SER A 97 13.24 -0.89 -14.62
N GLN A 98 12.25 -1.44 -13.92
CA GLN A 98 11.65 -2.73 -14.26
C GLN A 98 10.42 -2.60 -15.15
N VAL A 99 9.96 -1.38 -15.44
CA VAL A 99 8.79 -1.13 -16.28
C VAL A 99 9.14 -1.46 -17.73
N VAL A 100 8.25 -2.18 -18.40
CA VAL A 100 8.38 -2.57 -19.80
C VAL A 100 7.26 -1.96 -20.64
N ASN A 101 7.45 -1.88 -21.95
CA ASN A 101 6.43 -1.37 -22.88
C ASN A 101 5.14 -2.20 -22.84
N GLY A 102 3.99 -1.55 -23.01
CA GLY A 102 2.66 -2.17 -22.84
C GLY A 102 2.15 -3.01 -24.03
N THR A 103 2.95 -3.21 -25.08
CA THR A 103 2.51 -3.84 -26.34
C THR A 103 3.12 -5.21 -26.55
N ALA A 104 2.39 -6.29 -26.20
CA ALA A 104 2.62 -7.58 -26.83
C ALA A 104 1.99 -7.57 -28.25
N PRO A 105 2.64 -8.11 -29.31
CA PRO A 105 3.85 -8.94 -29.32
C PRO A 105 5.14 -8.18 -29.71
N ALA A 106 5.16 -6.85 -29.62
CA ALA A 106 6.38 -6.11 -29.91
C ALA A 106 7.44 -6.42 -28.84
N LEU A 107 8.70 -6.50 -29.26
CA LEU A 107 9.87 -6.71 -28.41
C LEU A 107 9.70 -6.02 -27.05
N VAL A 108 9.72 -6.81 -25.97
CA VAL A 108 9.57 -6.26 -24.64
C VAL A 108 10.82 -5.44 -24.33
N THR A 109 10.66 -4.14 -24.17
CA THR A 109 11.75 -3.20 -23.90
C THR A 109 11.49 -2.49 -22.59
N PHE A 110 12.53 -2.36 -21.77
CA PHE A 110 12.45 -1.53 -20.57
C PHE A 110 12.28 -0.07 -20.99
N THR A 111 11.13 0.51 -20.70
CA THR A 111 10.83 1.90 -21.11
C THR A 111 11.39 2.92 -20.13
N GLY A 112 11.70 2.47 -18.90
CA GLY A 112 11.84 3.38 -17.76
C GLY A 112 10.47 3.91 -17.37
N GLY A 113 10.00 3.57 -16.18
CA GLY A 113 8.78 4.12 -15.61
C GLY A 113 8.93 5.60 -15.23
N LEU A 114 8.07 6.06 -14.32
CA LEU A 114 8.10 7.43 -13.86
C LEU A 114 9.34 7.70 -13.00
N ARG A 115 10.23 8.60 -13.45
CA ARG A 115 11.46 8.94 -12.73
C ARG A 115 11.18 9.35 -11.28
N GLY A 116 11.87 8.71 -10.35
CA GLY A 116 11.74 8.95 -8.91
C GLY A 116 10.63 8.17 -8.22
N ALA A 117 9.71 7.55 -8.97
CA ALA A 117 8.67 6.70 -8.39
C ALA A 117 9.28 5.41 -7.84
N LYS A 118 8.96 5.07 -6.59
CA LYS A 118 9.36 3.80 -5.97
C LYS A 118 8.22 3.25 -5.15
N GLY A 119 8.06 1.93 -5.15
CA GLY A 119 7.04 1.24 -4.36
C GLY A 119 7.63 0.12 -3.51
N VAL A 120 7.09 -0.03 -2.31
CA VAL A 120 7.26 -1.20 -1.45
C VAL A 120 5.89 -1.83 -1.33
N PHE A 121 5.75 -3.03 -1.88
CA PHE A 121 4.50 -3.78 -1.92
C PHE A 121 4.64 -5.02 -1.07
N GLN A 122 3.95 -5.03 0.06
CA GLN A 122 4.02 -6.14 0.99
C GLN A 122 2.68 -6.84 1.00
N TYR A 123 2.68 -8.14 0.72
CA TYR A 123 1.49 -8.96 0.67
C TYR A 123 1.57 -10.08 1.71
N GLY A 124 0.46 -10.32 2.40
CA GLY A 124 0.21 -11.54 3.15
C GLY A 124 -0.84 -12.37 2.43
N LEU A 125 -0.57 -13.66 2.22
CA LEU A 125 -1.48 -14.58 1.53
C LEU A 125 -2.07 -15.57 2.53
N LEU A 126 -3.39 -15.82 2.46
CA LEU A 126 -4.03 -16.98 3.10
C LEU A 126 -4.64 -17.86 1.99
N SER A 127 -3.85 -18.79 1.47
CA SER A 127 -4.23 -19.55 0.27
C SER A 127 -5.31 -20.60 0.48
N ASP A 128 -5.51 -21.05 1.71
CA ASP A 128 -6.63 -21.92 2.08
C ASP A 128 -7.98 -21.17 2.02
N GLN A 129 -7.96 -19.86 2.24
CA GLN A 129 -9.17 -19.02 2.25
C GLN A 129 -9.32 -18.15 0.99
N ASN A 130 -8.36 -18.23 0.07
CA ASN A 130 -8.25 -17.36 -1.10
C ASN A 130 -8.27 -15.85 -0.73
N VAL A 131 -7.55 -15.47 0.33
CA VAL A 131 -7.44 -14.09 0.80
C VAL A 131 -6.04 -13.56 0.53
N ILE A 132 -5.97 -12.32 0.07
CA ILE A 132 -4.73 -11.54 0.02
C ILE A 132 -4.93 -10.27 0.84
N CYS A 133 -3.91 -9.92 1.56
CA CYS A 133 -3.81 -8.65 2.20
C CYS A 133 -2.55 -7.90 1.81
N TRP A 134 -2.57 -6.58 1.96
CA TRP A 134 -1.50 -5.72 1.47
C TRP A 134 -1.20 -4.56 2.40
N ASN A 135 0.06 -4.15 2.37
CA ASN A 135 0.55 -2.85 2.78
C ASN A 135 1.44 -2.32 1.65
N ILE A 136 0.93 -1.33 0.94
CA ILE A 136 1.56 -0.75 -0.24
C ILE A 136 1.97 0.67 0.11
N ALA A 137 3.25 0.98 -0.03
CA ALA A 137 3.80 2.31 0.14
C ALA A 137 4.50 2.77 -1.14
N VAL A 138 4.10 3.92 -1.68
CA VAL A 138 4.67 4.50 -2.91
C VAL A 138 5.19 5.91 -2.61
N THR A 139 6.33 6.27 -3.17
CA THR A 139 6.93 7.61 -3.09
C THR A 139 7.29 8.10 -4.49
N GLY A 140 7.37 9.42 -4.69
CA GLY A 140 7.75 10.01 -5.98
C GLY A 140 6.73 9.84 -7.11
N PHE A 141 5.52 9.35 -6.79
CA PHE A 141 4.43 9.23 -7.76
C PHE A 141 3.92 10.62 -8.16
N GLN A 142 3.70 10.81 -9.46
CA GLN A 142 3.24 12.05 -10.08
C GLN A 142 2.08 11.73 -11.05
N GLY A 143 1.32 12.74 -11.43
CA GLY A 143 0.17 12.59 -12.31
C GLY A 143 -1.04 11.96 -11.60
N GLN A 144 -1.99 11.51 -12.42
CA GLN A 144 -3.21 10.85 -11.95
C GLN A 144 -3.08 9.34 -12.04
N TYR A 145 -3.81 8.61 -11.20
CA TYR A 145 -3.94 7.16 -11.36
C TYR A 145 -4.70 6.86 -12.64
N GLN A 146 -4.10 6.06 -13.52
CA GLN A 146 -4.71 5.69 -14.80
C GLN A 146 -4.32 4.26 -15.17
N SER A 147 -5.30 3.40 -15.41
CA SER A 147 -5.11 2.05 -15.95
C SER A 147 -6.35 1.65 -16.73
N LEU A 148 -6.22 0.64 -17.59
CA LEU A 148 -7.36 -0.01 -18.21
C LEU A 148 -8.13 -0.86 -17.20
N ALA A 149 -7.45 -1.39 -16.18
CA ALA A 149 -8.09 -2.10 -15.08
C ALA A 149 -8.82 -1.12 -14.16
N ARG A 150 -9.68 -1.64 -13.27
CA ARG A 150 -10.48 -0.83 -12.33
C ARG A 150 -9.65 0.11 -11.46
N THR A 151 -8.42 -0.26 -11.14
CA THR A 151 -7.48 0.61 -10.43
C THR A 151 -6.11 0.56 -11.12
N ALA A 152 -5.27 1.52 -10.78
CA ALA A 152 -3.92 1.64 -11.34
C ALA A 152 -2.89 0.83 -10.56
N THR A 153 -3.29 0.08 -9.54
CA THR A 153 -2.39 -0.67 -8.65
C THR A 153 -2.82 -2.12 -8.65
N HIS A 154 -1.99 -3.02 -9.16
CA HIS A 154 -2.40 -4.41 -9.36
C HIS A 154 -1.24 -5.42 -9.41
N ILE A 155 -1.58 -6.70 -9.30
CA ILE A 155 -0.72 -7.85 -9.59
C ILE A 155 -1.05 -8.38 -10.98
N HIS A 156 -0.02 -8.62 -11.78
CA HIS A 156 -0.06 -9.30 -13.06
C HIS A 156 0.56 -10.69 -12.97
N GLN A 157 0.13 -11.58 -13.87
CA GLN A 157 0.73 -12.91 -14.04
C GLN A 157 1.65 -12.93 -15.26
N ALA A 158 2.94 -12.64 -15.06
CA ALA A 158 4.00 -12.98 -15.98
C ALA A 158 5.37 -13.03 -15.29
N GLY A 159 6.31 -13.72 -15.91
CA GLY A 159 7.71 -13.71 -15.53
C GLY A 159 8.41 -12.36 -15.77
N VAL A 160 9.65 -12.27 -15.28
CA VAL A 160 10.54 -11.12 -15.49
C VAL A 160 10.61 -10.74 -16.96
N GLY A 161 10.55 -9.44 -17.25
CA GLY A 161 10.68 -8.92 -18.62
C GLY A 161 9.52 -9.28 -19.54
N ASN A 162 8.41 -9.83 -19.03
CA ASN A 162 7.22 -10.15 -19.82
C ASN A 162 6.00 -9.37 -19.32
N ASN A 163 4.99 -9.23 -20.18
CA ASN A 163 3.69 -8.71 -19.80
C ASN A 163 2.68 -9.84 -19.68
N GLY A 164 1.75 -9.70 -18.74
CA GLY A 164 0.66 -10.63 -18.54
C GLY A 164 -0.63 -9.90 -18.19
N PRO A 165 -1.75 -10.61 -18.10
CA PRO A 165 -2.99 -9.99 -17.65
C PRO A 165 -2.91 -9.62 -16.16
N PRO A 166 -3.58 -8.54 -15.73
CA PRO A 166 -3.81 -8.30 -14.30
C PRO A 166 -4.68 -9.42 -13.74
N ARG A 167 -4.45 -9.79 -12.47
CA ARG A 167 -5.19 -10.83 -11.75
C ARG A 167 -5.88 -10.30 -10.50
N ILE A 168 -5.27 -9.34 -9.80
CA ILE A 168 -5.81 -8.72 -8.59
C ILE A 168 -5.58 -7.22 -8.68
N VAL A 169 -6.62 -6.42 -8.42
CA VAL A 169 -6.55 -4.95 -8.31
C VAL A 169 -6.64 -4.53 -6.84
N PHE A 170 -6.00 -3.41 -6.49
CA PHE A 170 -6.02 -2.84 -5.14
C PHE A 170 -6.48 -1.39 -5.19
N PRO A 171 -7.11 -0.87 -4.12
CA PRO A 171 -7.29 0.57 -3.96
C PRO A 171 -5.98 1.31 -4.16
N ASN A 172 -6.00 2.38 -4.96
CA ASN A 172 -4.79 3.16 -5.22
C ASN A 172 -4.29 3.82 -3.93
N PRO A 173 -2.96 3.83 -3.67
CA PRO A 173 -2.39 4.50 -2.50
C PRO A 173 -2.79 5.97 -2.38
N VAL A 174 -3.17 6.41 -1.18
CA VAL A 174 -3.57 7.80 -0.90
C VAL A 174 -2.42 8.54 -0.23
N LEU A 175 -2.26 9.82 -0.56
CA LEU A 175 -1.19 10.65 -0.03
C LEU A 175 -1.31 10.81 1.51
N VAL A 176 -0.23 10.52 2.22
CA VAL A 176 -0.20 10.61 3.70
C VAL A 176 -0.09 12.05 4.17
N ASN A 177 0.73 12.86 3.49
CA ASN A 177 0.90 14.27 3.81
C ASN A 177 0.62 15.11 2.55
N VAL A 178 -0.54 15.77 2.52
CA VAL A 178 -0.98 16.60 1.39
C VAL A 178 -0.07 17.81 1.13
N ALA A 179 0.70 18.26 2.13
CA ALA A 179 1.68 19.34 1.97
C ALA A 179 2.93 18.89 1.19
N ASN A 180 3.13 17.58 0.99
CA ASN A 180 4.19 17.03 0.14
C ASN A 180 3.59 16.16 -0.97
N PRO A 181 3.25 16.73 -2.15
CA PRO A 181 2.59 16.00 -3.25
C PRO A 181 3.38 14.80 -3.82
N LEU A 182 4.71 14.81 -3.66
CA LEU A 182 5.62 13.71 -4.04
C LEU A 182 5.92 12.75 -2.89
N GLY A 183 5.32 13.01 -1.72
CA GLY A 183 5.51 12.26 -0.49
C GLY A 183 4.93 10.85 -0.54
N LYS A 184 5.02 10.18 0.61
CA LYS A 184 4.54 8.81 0.79
C LYS A 184 3.03 8.73 0.56
N ARG A 185 2.62 7.78 -0.27
CA ARG A 185 1.25 7.34 -0.49
C ARG A 185 1.08 5.93 0.02
N VAL A 186 -0.05 5.61 0.65
CA VAL A 186 -0.27 4.32 1.30
C VAL A 186 -1.61 3.72 0.90
N SER A 187 -1.65 2.42 0.64
CA SER A 187 -2.86 1.60 0.55
C SER A 187 -2.67 0.39 1.45
N VAL A 188 -3.63 0.13 2.34
CA VAL A 188 -3.63 -1.02 3.25
C VAL A 188 -5.00 -1.67 3.19
N GLY A 189 -5.04 -3.00 3.22
CA GLY A 189 -6.30 -3.72 3.28
C GLY A 189 -6.17 -5.21 3.03
N CYS A 190 -7.31 -5.86 2.91
CA CYS A 190 -7.44 -7.26 2.55
C CYS A 190 -8.63 -7.45 1.62
N GLN A 191 -8.58 -8.48 0.79
CA GLN A 191 -9.69 -8.89 -0.04
C GLN A 191 -9.69 -10.41 -0.19
N LYS A 192 -10.90 -10.98 -0.21
CA LYS A 192 -11.15 -12.40 -0.49
C LYS A 192 -11.60 -12.55 -1.93
N GLY A 193 -11.13 -13.59 -2.62
CA GLY A 193 -11.62 -13.91 -3.95
C GLY A 193 -13.11 -14.33 -3.94
N PRO A 194 -13.77 -14.43 -5.11
CA PRO A 194 -13.20 -14.31 -6.46
C PRO A 194 -12.73 -12.88 -6.79
N PHE A 195 -11.61 -12.77 -7.49
CA PHE A 195 -11.04 -11.48 -7.87
C PHE A 195 -11.57 -11.03 -9.23
N THR A 196 -11.69 -9.72 -9.41
CA THR A 196 -12.07 -9.11 -10.69
C THR A 196 -11.20 -7.90 -10.95
N THR A 197 -10.91 -7.67 -12.22
CA THR A 197 -9.96 -6.65 -12.68
C THR A 197 -10.64 -5.59 -13.53
N GLY A 198 -11.81 -5.90 -14.09
CA GLY A 198 -12.52 -5.10 -15.07
C GLY A 198 -11.99 -5.25 -16.50
N ILE A 199 -10.90 -5.99 -16.71
CA ILE A 199 -10.39 -6.30 -18.04
C ILE A 199 -11.00 -7.61 -18.52
N LEU A 200 -11.71 -7.56 -19.64
CA LEU A 200 -12.22 -8.76 -20.30
C LEU A 200 -11.24 -9.23 -21.37
N ARG A 201 -10.95 -10.53 -21.41
CA ARG A 201 -10.35 -11.21 -22.56
C ARG A 201 -11.26 -12.34 -23.01
N SER A 202 -11.64 -12.31 -24.28
CA SER A 202 -12.61 -13.26 -24.86
C SER A 202 -13.90 -13.37 -24.04
N GLY A 203 -14.37 -12.24 -23.51
CA GLY A 203 -15.60 -12.16 -22.71
C GLY A 203 -15.45 -12.52 -21.22
N VAL A 204 -14.26 -12.88 -20.75
CA VAL A 204 -14.02 -13.31 -19.35
C VAL A 204 -13.09 -12.33 -18.64
N ASP A 205 -13.42 -11.95 -17.39
CA ASP A 205 -12.57 -11.08 -16.57
C ASP A 205 -11.22 -11.73 -16.32
N THR A 206 -10.13 -10.98 -16.45
CA THR A 206 -8.78 -11.53 -16.26
C THR A 206 -8.48 -11.96 -14.83
N GLY A 207 -9.24 -11.54 -13.82
CA GLY A 207 -9.18 -12.07 -12.47
C GLY A 207 -9.98 -13.36 -12.26
N PHE A 208 -10.86 -13.73 -13.19
CA PHE A 208 -11.72 -14.90 -13.06
C PHE A 208 -10.91 -16.20 -12.94
N GLY A 209 -11.28 -17.05 -11.97
CA GLY A 209 -10.59 -18.32 -11.69
C GLY A 209 -9.20 -18.18 -11.07
N PHE A 210 -8.69 -16.96 -10.88
CA PHE A 210 -7.43 -16.74 -10.19
C PHE A 210 -7.55 -17.01 -8.68
N THR A 211 -6.53 -17.65 -8.11
CA THR A 211 -6.41 -17.85 -6.67
C THR A 211 -5.03 -17.46 -6.19
N VAL A 212 -4.94 -16.93 -4.96
CA VAL A 212 -3.65 -16.52 -4.37
C VAL A 212 -2.67 -17.69 -4.20
N ARG A 213 -3.18 -18.93 -4.16
CA ARG A 213 -2.36 -20.15 -4.18
C ARG A 213 -1.46 -20.23 -5.42
N GLN A 214 -1.87 -19.63 -6.54
CA GLN A 214 -1.06 -19.60 -7.75
C GLN A 214 0.21 -18.77 -7.55
N ILE A 215 0.15 -17.68 -6.77
CA ILE A 215 1.34 -16.90 -6.39
C ILE A 215 2.28 -17.74 -5.54
N GLU A 216 1.76 -18.45 -4.53
CA GLU A 216 2.61 -19.29 -3.67
C GLU A 216 3.31 -20.41 -4.42
N ARG A 217 2.64 -21.00 -5.41
CA ARG A 217 3.20 -22.10 -6.22
C ARG A 217 4.32 -21.64 -7.14
N ASN A 218 4.27 -20.42 -7.65
CA ASN A 218 5.30 -19.89 -8.54
C ASN A 218 5.35 -18.36 -8.46
N PRO A 219 5.96 -17.78 -7.40
CA PRO A 219 5.95 -16.33 -7.18
C PRO A 219 6.63 -15.61 -8.34
N THR A 220 7.72 -16.16 -8.88
CA THR A 220 8.48 -15.55 -9.98
C THR A 220 7.67 -15.34 -11.28
N ASN A 221 6.48 -15.95 -11.42
CA ASN A 221 5.57 -15.72 -12.53
C ASN A 221 4.55 -14.58 -12.27
N PHE A 222 4.81 -13.75 -11.26
CA PHE A 222 3.99 -12.60 -10.90
C PHE A 222 4.80 -11.35 -10.68
N PHE A 223 4.22 -10.21 -11.05
CA PHE A 223 4.76 -8.89 -10.76
C PHE A 223 3.64 -7.98 -10.27
N THR A 224 3.99 -6.93 -9.54
CA THR A 224 3.08 -5.83 -9.23
C THR A 224 3.58 -4.55 -9.85
N ASP A 225 2.66 -3.66 -10.15
CA ASP A 225 2.94 -2.35 -10.69
C ASP A 225 1.94 -1.33 -10.16
N ILE A 226 2.30 -0.08 -10.42
CA ILE A 226 1.42 1.05 -10.26
C ILE A 226 1.51 1.96 -11.47
N HIS A 227 0.38 2.42 -12.01
CA HIS A 227 0.30 3.19 -13.25
C HIS A 227 -0.02 4.67 -12.98
N SER A 228 0.53 5.52 -13.84
CA SER A 228 0.30 6.97 -13.81
C SER A 228 -0.11 7.44 -15.20
N SER A 229 -0.88 8.52 -15.27
CA SER A 229 -1.15 9.23 -16.52
C SER A 229 0.11 9.74 -17.22
N LEU A 230 1.22 9.87 -16.51
CA LEU A 230 2.53 10.25 -17.07
C LEU A 230 3.39 9.04 -17.45
N ALA A 231 2.96 7.83 -17.10
CA ALA A 231 3.66 6.58 -17.38
C ALA A 231 2.62 5.44 -17.45
N VAL A 232 1.84 5.43 -18.54
CA VAL A 232 0.72 4.50 -18.73
C VAL A 232 1.16 3.02 -18.75
N PRO A 233 2.35 2.64 -19.28
CA PRO A 233 2.85 1.27 -19.12
C PRO A 233 3.21 0.89 -17.68
N GLY A 234 3.36 1.87 -16.79
CA GLY A 234 3.71 1.70 -15.38
C GLY A 234 4.58 2.85 -14.88
N ALA A 235 4.23 3.43 -13.73
CA ALA A 235 5.09 4.35 -12.99
C ALA A 235 6.23 3.58 -12.31
N ALA A 236 5.94 2.42 -11.72
CA ALA A 236 6.92 1.51 -11.16
C ALA A 236 6.43 0.06 -11.27
N ARG A 237 7.36 -0.89 -11.43
CA ARG A 237 7.10 -2.34 -11.50
C ARG A 237 8.08 -3.09 -10.59
N GLY A 238 7.61 -4.18 -9.98
CA GLY A 238 8.38 -5.06 -9.10
C GLY A 238 8.03 -6.53 -9.34
N GLN A 239 9.03 -7.39 -9.55
CA GLN A 239 8.82 -8.84 -9.64
C GLN A 239 8.76 -9.49 -8.24
N PHE A 240 7.92 -10.51 -8.09
CA PHE A 240 7.89 -11.39 -6.92
C PHE A 240 9.08 -12.37 -6.93
N SER A 241 9.49 -12.86 -5.76
CA SER A 241 10.63 -13.75 -5.55
C SER A 241 10.28 -14.91 -4.63
#